data_AF-A0A956YN24-F1
#
_entry.id   AF-A0A956YN24-F1
#
_cell.length_a   1.000
_cell.length_b   1.000
_cell.length_c   1.000
_cell.angle_alpha   90.00
_cell.angle_beta   90.00
_cell.angle_gamma   90.00
#
_symmetry.space_group_name_H-M   'P 1'
#
loop_
_entity.id
_entity.type
_entity.pdbx_description
1 polymer ?
#
loop_
_entity_poly.entity_id
_entity_poly.type
_entity_poly.pdbx_seq_one_letter_code
_entity_poly.pdbx_strand_id
1 'polypeptide(L)'
;MEHFQQLPLIILNFSLIALASWQIGRLFAHFNLPKISGYLFTGLMAGPFVLGFASKEVVESLRFIDEISLAFIAFAAGSELYLPEIRGRLRSIGLVTAVIVFVTVLG
;
A
#
# COMPACT_ATOMS: atom_id res chain seq x y z
N MET A 1 -14.30 -23.11 -16.33
CA MET A 1 -13.11 -23.04 -17.22
C MET A 1 -12.71 -21.60 -17.54
N GLU A 2 -13.63 -20.62 -17.45
CA GLU A 2 -13.36 -19.18 -17.67
C GLU A 2 -12.45 -18.53 -16.60
N HIS A 3 -12.62 -18.86 -15.30
CA HIS A 3 -11.82 -18.25 -14.22
C HIS A 3 -10.30 -18.49 -14.32
N PHE A 4 -9.86 -19.60 -14.91
CA PHE A 4 -8.42 -19.91 -15.01
C PHE A 4 -7.73 -19.05 -16.09
N GLN A 5 -8.48 -18.53 -17.06
CA GLN A 5 -7.95 -17.64 -18.09
C GLN A 5 -7.86 -16.17 -17.64
N GLN A 6 -8.62 -15.78 -16.60
CA GLN A 6 -8.60 -14.42 -16.05
C GLN A 6 -7.42 -14.16 -15.11
N LEU A 7 -6.98 -15.18 -14.37
CA LEU A 7 -5.81 -15.12 -13.48
C LEU A 7 -4.53 -14.57 -14.14
N PRO A 8 -4.08 -15.08 -15.31
CA PRO A 8 -2.88 -14.56 -15.96
C PRO A 8 -3.02 -13.10 -16.39
N LEU A 9 -4.22 -12.66 -16.79
CA LEU A 9 -4.48 -11.27 -17.15
C LEU A 9 -4.40 -10.35 -15.92
N ILE A 10 -4.96 -10.77 -14.78
CA ILE A 10 -4.88 -10.01 -13.52
C ILE A 10 -3.42 -9.87 -13.08
N ILE A 11 -2.65 -10.96 -13.11
CA ILE A 11 -1.22 -10.95 -12.74
C ILE A 11 -0.41 -10.06 -13.70
N LEU A 12 -0.71 -10.13 -15.01
CA LEU A 12 -0.06 -9.28 -16.01
C LEU A 12 -0.36 -7.80 -15.77
N ASN A 13 -1.63 -7.44 -15.57
CA ASN A 13 -2.05 -6.07 -15.29
C ASN A 13 -1.39 -5.55 -14.02
N PHE A 14 -1.42 -6.33 -12.93
CA PHE A 14 -0.75 -5.97 -11.69
C PHE A 14 0.75 -5.77 -11.88
N SER A 15 1.42 -6.68 -12.61
CA SER A 15 2.86 -6.59 -12.87
C SER A 15 3.21 -5.34 -13.69
N LEU A 16 2.42 -5.01 -14.70
CA LEU A 16 2.61 -3.79 -15.50
C LEU A 16 2.43 -2.53 -14.64
N ILE A 17 1.39 -2.48 -13.81
CA ILE A 17 1.15 -1.36 -12.89
C ILE A 17 2.29 -1.26 -11.86
N ALA A 18 2.77 -2.38 -11.33
CA ALA A 18 3.86 -2.41 -10.36
C ALA A 18 5.19 -1.90 -10.97
N LEU A 19 5.50 -2.31 -12.21
CA LEU A 19 6.68 -1.82 -12.93
C LEU A 19 6.56 -0.32 -13.27
N ALA A 20 5.40 0.12 -13.74
CA ALA A 20 5.14 1.54 -14.00
C ALA A 20 5.26 2.37 -12.71
N SER A 21 4.71 1.85 -11.61
CA SER A 21 4.75 2.47 -10.28
C SER A 21 6.18 2.63 -9.78
N TRP A 22 7.03 1.60 -9.94
CA TRP A 22 8.45 1.70 -9.61
C TRP A 22 9.15 2.80 -10.42
N GLN A 23 8.90 2.88 -11.73
CA GLN A 23 9.53 3.87 -12.60
C GLN A 23 9.06 5.30 -12.29
N ILE A 24 7.77 5.50 -12.08
CA ILE A 24 7.17 6.79 -11.73
C ILE A 24 7.58 7.22 -10.32
N GLY A 25 7.66 6.28 -9.37
CA GLY A 25 8.17 6.56 -8.02
C GLY A 25 9.60 7.11 -8.05
N ARG A 26 10.47 6.57 -8.92
CA ARG A 26 11.82 7.12 -9.14
C ARG A 26 11.79 8.51 -9.76
N LEU A 27 10.88 8.76 -10.69
CA LEU A 27 10.68 10.08 -11.28
C LEU A 27 10.23 11.11 -10.23
N PHE A 28 9.29 10.75 -9.35
CA PHE A 28 8.83 11.60 -8.27
C PHE A 28 9.94 11.92 -7.27
N ALA A 29 10.80 10.94 -6.97
CA ALA A 29 11.98 11.17 -6.14
C ALA A 29 12.94 12.21 -6.76
N HIS A 30 13.03 12.28 -8.09
CA HIS A 30 13.81 13.32 -8.78
C HIS A 30 13.24 14.74 -8.57
N PHE A 31 11.92 14.84 -8.36
CA PHE A 31 11.24 16.10 -8.01
C PHE A 31 11.18 16.37 -6.50
N ASN A 32 12.00 15.68 -5.68
CA ASN A 32 11.99 15.77 -4.21
C ASN A 32 10.67 15.33 -3.55
N LEU A 33 9.87 14.50 -4.22
CA LEU A 33 8.66 13.94 -3.65
C LEU A 33 8.93 12.53 -3.07
N PRO A 34 8.21 12.11 -2.01
CA PRO A 34 8.26 10.74 -1.54
C PRO A 34 7.91 9.74 -2.66
N LYS A 35 8.66 8.65 -2.77
CA LYS A 35 8.39 7.58 -3.76
C LYS A 35 6.95 7.06 -3.68
N ILE A 36 6.40 6.96 -2.46
CA ILE A 36 5.02 6.52 -2.22
C ILE A 36 3.99 7.42 -2.91
N SER A 37 4.26 8.73 -3.05
CA SER A 37 3.39 9.64 -3.81
C SER A 37 3.34 9.28 -5.29
N GLY A 38 4.47 8.87 -5.88
CA GLY A 38 4.52 8.38 -7.25
C GLY A 38 3.77 7.05 -7.43
N TYR A 39 3.82 6.18 -6.43
CA TYR A 39 3.06 4.92 -6.45
C TYR A 39 1.54 5.18 -6.43
N LEU A 40 1.08 6.06 -5.54
CA LEU A 40 -0.32 6.48 -5.45
C LEU A 40 -0.78 7.18 -6.74
N PHE A 41 0.04 8.07 -7.29
CA PHE A 41 -0.26 8.73 -8.56
C PHE A 41 -0.43 7.72 -9.71
N THR A 42 0.47 6.73 -9.79
CA THR A 42 0.38 5.68 -10.81
C THR A 42 -0.88 4.85 -10.66
N GLY A 43 -1.24 4.47 -9.43
CA GLY A 43 -2.49 3.76 -9.14
C GLY A 43 -3.74 4.57 -9.49
N LEU A 44 -3.74 5.88 -9.22
CA LEU A 44 -4.81 6.78 -9.62
C LEU A 44 -4.97 6.85 -11.15
N MET A 45 -3.86 6.98 -11.87
CA MET A 45 -3.86 7.01 -13.33
C MET A 45 -4.31 5.67 -13.93
N ALA A 46 -3.76 4.55 -13.45
CA ALA A 46 -4.09 3.21 -13.94
C ALA A 46 -5.48 2.72 -13.50
N GLY A 47 -6.06 3.33 -12.45
CA GLY A 47 -7.33 2.94 -11.89
C GLY A 47 -8.53 3.16 -12.82
N PRO A 48 -9.73 2.75 -12.36
CA PRO A 48 -10.93 2.71 -13.20
C PRO A 48 -11.45 4.10 -13.61
N PHE A 49 -11.00 5.17 -12.93
CA PHE A 49 -11.53 6.52 -13.08
C PHE A 49 -10.77 7.39 -14.09
N VAL A 50 -9.50 7.06 -14.39
CA VAL A 50 -8.67 7.88 -15.29
C VAL A 50 -8.39 7.15 -16.59
N LEU A 51 -7.51 6.14 -16.59
CA LEU A 51 -7.21 5.36 -17.80
C LEU A 51 -8.11 4.14 -17.98
N GLY A 52 -8.77 3.67 -16.91
CA GLY A 52 -9.61 2.48 -16.97
C GLY A 52 -8.83 1.16 -17.14
N PHE A 53 -7.51 1.20 -16.98
CA PHE A 53 -6.63 0.05 -17.21
C PHE A 53 -6.86 -1.07 -16.19
N ALA A 54 -7.03 -0.72 -14.91
CA ALA A 54 -7.50 -1.61 -13.86
C ALA A 54 -8.99 -1.36 -13.61
N SER A 55 -9.85 -2.24 -14.10
CA SER A 55 -11.30 -2.17 -13.84
C SER A 55 -11.60 -2.37 -12.35
N LYS A 56 -12.81 -1.99 -11.91
CA LYS A 56 -13.23 -2.18 -10.50
C LYS A 56 -13.09 -3.64 -10.05
N GLU A 57 -13.44 -4.58 -10.91
CA GLU A 57 -13.35 -6.02 -10.64
C GLU A 57 -11.88 -6.49 -10.52
N VAL A 58 -10.98 -5.97 -11.36
CA VAL A 58 -9.54 -6.24 -11.24
C VAL A 58 -9.01 -5.66 -9.92
N VAL A 59 -9.35 -4.41 -9.57
CA VAL A 59 -8.93 -3.80 -8.30
C VAL A 59 -9.43 -4.60 -7.10
N GLU A 60 -10.69 -5.04 -7.13
CA GLU A 60 -11.26 -5.87 -6.06
C GLU A 60 -10.56 -7.23 -5.94
N SER A 61 -10.21 -7.85 -7.07
CA SER A 61 -9.43 -9.10 -7.09
C SER A 61 -8.02 -8.95 -6.51
N LEU A 62 -7.46 -7.73 -6.50
CA LEU A 62 -6.14 -7.43 -5.95
C LEU A 62 -6.15 -7.14 -4.45
N ARG A 63 -7.32 -7.14 -3.77
CA ARG A 63 -7.42 -6.86 -2.33
C ARG A 63 -6.59 -7.82 -1.46
N PHE A 64 -6.39 -9.06 -1.91
CA PHE A 64 -5.51 -10.00 -1.21
C PHE A 64 -4.04 -9.53 -1.17
N ILE A 65 -3.60 -8.78 -2.20
CA ILE A 65 -2.26 -8.20 -2.25
C ILE A 65 -2.14 -7.08 -1.22
N ASP A 66 -3.19 -6.28 -1.01
CA ASP A 66 -3.21 -5.24 0.02
C ASP A 66 -3.08 -5.85 1.42
N GLU A 67 -3.80 -6.94 1.69
CA GLU A 67 -3.71 -7.68 2.97
C GLU A 67 -2.30 -8.22 3.21
N ILE A 68 -1.70 -8.87 2.22
CA ILE A 68 -0.33 -9.39 2.29
C ILE A 68 0.67 -8.24 2.45
N SER A 69 0.51 -7.16 1.70
CA SER A 69 1.40 -5.99 1.74
C SER A 69 1.35 -5.30 3.10
N LEU A 70 0.16 -5.12 3.67
CA LEU A 70 -0.03 -4.55 5.00
C LEU A 70 0.63 -5.42 6.06
N ALA A 71 0.50 -6.75 5.97
CA ALA A 71 1.17 -7.69 6.86
C ALA A 71 2.70 -7.56 6.77
N PHE A 72 3.26 -7.48 5.56
CA PHE A 72 4.70 -7.27 5.37
C PHE A 72 5.19 -5.92 5.93
N ILE A 73 4.45 -4.83 5.69
CA ILE A 73 4.79 -3.50 6.21
C ILE A 73 4.77 -3.50 7.74
N ALA A 74 3.71 -4.06 8.34
CA ALA A 74 3.59 -4.16 9.78
C ALA A 74 4.70 -5.04 10.39
N PHE A 75 5.02 -6.17 9.74
CA PHE A 75 6.10 -7.06 10.17
C PHE A 75 7.47 -6.37 10.07
N ALA A 76 7.77 -5.68 8.97
CA ALA A 76 9.03 -4.99 8.78
C ALA A 76 9.21 -3.82 9.77
N ALA A 77 8.16 -3.02 9.99
CA ALA A 77 8.20 -1.96 11.00
C ALA A 77 8.32 -2.54 12.42
N GLY A 78 7.64 -3.66 12.69
CA GLY A 78 7.70 -4.35 13.97
C GLY A 78 9.06 -5.00 14.25
N SER A 79 9.75 -5.51 13.22
CA SER A 79 11.08 -6.14 13.37
C SER A 79 12.20 -5.12 13.59
N GLU A 80 12.00 -3.86 13.18
CA GLU A 80 12.91 -2.75 13.46
C GLU A 80 12.77 -2.21 14.89
N LEU A 81 11.72 -2.62 15.63
CA LEU A 81 11.42 -2.10 16.95
C LEU A 81 12.33 -2.68 18.05
N TYR A 82 13.30 -1.89 18.51
CA TYR A 82 14.22 -2.29 19.57
C TYR A 82 13.68 -1.95 20.98
N LEU A 83 13.21 -2.99 21.70
CA LEU A 83 12.56 -2.87 23.01
C LEU A 83 13.33 -2.03 24.05
N PRO A 84 14.66 -2.19 24.20
CA PRO A 84 15.43 -1.40 25.16
C PRO A 84 15.40 0.11 24.91
N GLU A 85 15.34 0.55 23.65
CA GLU A 85 15.24 1.98 23.30
C GLU A 85 13.85 2.56 23.59
N ILE A 86 12.79 1.78 23.35
CA ILE A 86 11.42 2.29 23.48
C ILE A 86 10.82 2.11 24.87
N ARG A 87 11.40 1.26 25.73
CA ARG A 87 10.83 0.91 27.05
C ARG A 87 10.49 2.13 27.90
N GLY A 88 11.33 3.17 27.89
CA GLY A 88 11.10 4.42 28.62
C GLY A 88 9.95 5.27 28.06
N ARG A 89 9.58 5.06 26.79
CA ARG A 89 8.54 5.82 26.07
C ARG A 89 7.26 5.01 25.83
N LEU A 90 7.24 3.72 26.13
CA LEU A 90 6.11 2.81 25.88
C LEU A 90 4.77 3.34 26.40
N ARG A 91 4.73 3.92 27.61
CA ARG A 91 3.50 4.50 28.16
C ARG A 91 2.97 5.66 27.32
N SER A 92 3.86 6.54 26.88
CA SER A 92 3.49 7.68 26.03
C SER A 92 3.06 7.21 24.65
N ILE A 93 3.80 6.29 24.03
CA ILE A 93 3.46 5.73 22.72
C ILE A 93 2.10 5.04 22.78
N GLY A 94 1.89 4.16 23.78
CA GLY A 94 0.63 3.46 23.97
C GLY A 94 -0.56 4.38 24.19
N LEU A 95 -0.40 5.43 25.00
CA LEU A 95 -1.46 6.40 25.25
C LEU A 95 -1.79 7.22 24.00
N VAL A 96 -0.78 7.73 23.29
CA VAL A 96 -0.99 8.48 22.04
C VAL A 96 -1.67 7.62 20.99
N THR A 97 -1.20 6.38 20.78
CA THR A 97 -1.82 5.44 19.84
C THR A 97 -3.27 5.11 20.22
N ALA A 98 -3.54 4.83 21.50
CA ALA A 98 -4.88 4.52 21.97
C ALA A 98 -5.84 5.70 21.78
N VAL A 99 -5.41 6.92 22.10
CA VAL A 99 -6.22 8.14 21.91
C VAL A 99 -6.50 8.38 20.43
N ILE A 100 -5.49 8.28 19.55
CA ILE A 100 -5.67 8.47 18.11
C ILE A 100 -6.67 7.46 17.54
N VAL A 101 -6.53 6.17 17.90
CA VAL A 101 -7.46 5.12 17.45
C VAL A 101 -8.87 5.38 17.98
N PHE A 102 -9.00 5.70 19.27
CA PHE A 102 -10.30 6.01 19.88
C PHE A 102 -11.00 7.18 19.18
N VAL A 103 -10.29 8.29 18.97
CA VAL A 103 -10.83 9.48 18.29
C VAL A 103 -11.23 9.16 16.84
N THR A 104 -10.42 8.40 16.12
CA THR A 104 -10.71 8.07 14.70
C THR A 104 -11.89 7.11 14.56
N VAL A 105 -12.15 6.25 15.55
CA VAL A 105 -13.24 5.27 15.51
C VAL A 105 -14.56 5.85 16.04
N LEU A 106 -14.52 6.77 17.02
CA LEU A 106 -15.73 7.40 17.58
C LEU A 106 -16.13 8.74 16.95
N GLY A 107 -15.20 9.43 16.28
CA GLY A 107 -15.47 10.66 15.54
C GLY A 107 -15.98 10.37 14.14
#